data_AF-A0AAW1KNF6-F1
#
_entry.id   AF-A0AAW1KNF6-F1
#
_cell.length_a   1.000
_cell.length_b   1.000
_cell.length_c   1.000
_cell.angle_alpha   90.00
_cell.angle_beta   90.00
_cell.angle_gamma   90.00
#
_symmetry.space_group_name_H-M   'P 1'
#
loop_
_entity.id
_entity.type
_entity.pdbx_description
1 polymer ?
#
loop_
_entity_poly.entity_id
_entity_poly.type
_entity_poly.pdbx_seq_one_letter_code
_entity_poly.pdbx_strand_id
1 'polypeptide(L)'
;MNSFLLVFVLSIAAVALAQDKYTTRFDNVNIDEILNNRRLLKGYANCLLDKGPCSPDGAELKLRLPDAVKSNCEKCSEKQREGSKVILKHLIDKEPEIWKELEQKYGSKVILKHLIDKEPEIWKELEQKYDPDRTYRNRYKDKAAEDDFCRINITCRNVQQIAQITAAVSQLLQNLEATLNQNRKKALLPQTQNFKLRKSVSCACVVAQEGYSTKYDSVNVKNILNNKRLLKNYTNCLLDKGWCNPDGAELKKVLPDVIETGCTKCNEFQSKSARIILRHLIDNEPEIWKGLEEKYDPEGTYRSKYMEQAKEEGINI
;
A
#
# COMPACT_ATOMS: atom_id res chain seq x y z
N MET A 1 -12.54 30.32 32.00
CA MET A 1 -12.23 30.05 30.57
C MET A 1 -10.90 29.30 30.36
N ASN A 2 -9.85 29.59 31.13
CA ASN A 2 -8.53 28.93 30.97
C ASN A 2 -8.47 27.44 31.37
N SER A 3 -9.37 26.98 32.25
CA SER A 3 -9.39 25.58 32.69
C SER A 3 -10.05 24.62 31.67
N PHE A 4 -11.04 25.10 30.89
CA PHE A 4 -11.67 24.31 29.83
C PHE A 4 -10.78 24.13 28.59
N LEU A 5 -9.92 25.12 28.28
CA LEU A 5 -8.93 25.02 27.21
C LEU A 5 -7.85 23.97 27.50
N LEU A 6 -7.41 23.85 28.76
CA LEU A 6 -6.43 22.84 29.16
C LEU A 6 -6.96 21.40 29.06
N VAL A 7 -8.23 21.19 29.41
CA VAL A 7 -8.88 19.86 29.30
C VAL A 7 -9.10 19.45 27.84
N PHE A 8 -9.43 20.41 26.96
CA PHE A 8 -9.61 20.15 25.53
C PHE A 8 -8.29 19.89 24.79
N VAL A 9 -7.19 20.55 25.20
CA VAL A 9 -5.84 20.27 24.65
C VAL A 9 -5.29 18.93 25.14
N LEU A 10 -5.56 18.55 26.39
CA LEU A 10 -5.20 17.23 26.94
C LEU A 10 -5.99 16.08 26.30
N SER A 11 -7.26 16.28 25.92
CA SER A 11 -8.04 15.25 25.23
C SER A 11 -7.62 15.10 23.76
N ILE A 12 -7.26 16.18 23.07
CA ILE A 12 -6.72 16.12 21.70
C ILE A 12 -5.34 15.44 21.67
N ALA A 13 -4.51 15.65 22.69
CA ALA A 13 -3.20 14.98 22.79
C ALA A 13 -3.32 13.46 23.03
N ALA A 14 -4.35 13.00 23.75
CA ALA A 14 -4.56 11.58 24.01
C ALA A 14 -5.01 10.79 22.75
N VAL A 15 -5.72 11.42 21.82
CA VAL A 15 -6.16 10.78 20.56
C VAL A 15 -5.00 10.64 19.56
N ALA A 16 -3.94 11.45 19.68
CA ALA A 16 -2.79 11.42 18.78
C ALA A 16 -1.81 10.25 18.99
N LEU A 17 -1.99 9.43 20.05
CA LEU A 17 -1.06 8.34 20.40
C LEU A 17 -1.69 6.94 20.32
N ALA A 18 -2.76 6.76 19.55
CA ALA A 18 -3.14 5.42 19.12
C ALA A 18 -2.05 4.88 18.17
N GLN A 19 -1.01 4.26 18.74
CA GLN A 19 0.02 3.61 17.94
C GLN A 19 -0.62 2.41 17.22
N ASP A 20 -0.80 2.56 15.90
CA ASP A 20 -1.23 1.48 14.99
C ASP A 20 -0.20 0.34 14.98
N LYS A 21 -0.18 -0.49 16.03
CA LYS A 21 0.69 -1.67 16.14
C LYS A 21 0.09 -2.86 15.41
N TYR A 22 0.95 -3.80 14.99
CA TYR A 22 0.49 -5.08 14.49
C TYR A 22 -0.20 -5.89 15.59
N THR A 23 -1.05 -6.85 15.18
CA THR A 23 -1.71 -7.72 16.14
C THR A 23 -0.69 -8.52 16.95
N THR A 24 -0.91 -8.61 18.25
CA THR A 24 -0.09 -9.40 19.18
C THR A 24 -0.62 -10.81 19.39
N ARG A 25 -1.68 -11.20 18.66
CA ARG A 25 -2.35 -12.50 18.80
C ARG A 25 -1.40 -13.69 18.62
N PHE A 26 -0.33 -13.52 17.85
CA PHE A 26 0.63 -14.57 17.51
C PHE A 26 2.01 -14.38 18.16
N ASP A 27 2.15 -13.47 19.12
CA ASP A 27 3.44 -13.18 19.75
C ASP A 27 3.99 -14.33 20.62
N ASN A 28 3.16 -15.33 20.92
CA ASN A 28 3.54 -16.50 21.73
C ASN A 28 3.75 -17.77 20.87
N VAL A 29 3.93 -17.62 19.56
CA VAL A 29 4.33 -18.74 18.70
C VAL A 29 5.70 -19.26 19.14
N ASN A 30 5.85 -20.59 19.20
CA ASN A 30 7.10 -21.23 19.60
C ASN A 30 8.11 -21.22 18.45
N ILE A 31 8.93 -20.17 18.38
CA ILE A 31 9.93 -19.97 17.32
C ILE A 31 10.97 -21.09 17.33
N ASP A 32 11.43 -21.53 18.50
CA ASP A 32 12.46 -22.57 18.61
C ASP A 32 11.98 -23.91 18.06
N GLU A 33 10.72 -24.27 18.30
CA GLU A 33 10.12 -25.48 17.73
C GLU A 33 10.06 -25.42 16.20
N ILE A 34 9.66 -24.27 15.65
CA ILE A 34 9.60 -24.07 14.20
C ILE A 34 10.99 -24.17 13.58
N LEU A 35 11.98 -23.51 14.18
CA LEU A 35 13.35 -23.47 13.67
C LEU A 35 14.07 -24.83 13.81
N ASN A 36 13.78 -25.60 14.85
CA ASN A 36 14.37 -26.93 15.05
C ASN A 36 13.65 -28.03 14.26
N ASN A 37 12.47 -27.75 13.68
CA ASN A 37 11.74 -28.68 12.85
C ASN A 37 11.73 -28.24 11.39
N ARG A 38 12.63 -28.82 10.59
CA ARG A 38 12.80 -28.50 9.16
C ARG A 38 11.50 -28.59 8.36
N ARG A 39 10.56 -29.49 8.72
CA ARG A 39 9.26 -29.59 8.06
C ARG A 39 8.38 -28.38 8.36
N LEU A 40 8.35 -27.92 9.61
CA LEU A 40 7.61 -26.72 10.01
C LEU A 40 8.23 -25.48 9.37
N LEU A 41 9.54 -25.29 9.51
CA LEU A 41 10.27 -24.17 8.91
C LEU A 41 10.01 -24.06 7.39
N LYS A 42 10.12 -25.18 6.67
CA LYS A 42 9.83 -25.21 5.23
C LYS A 42 8.36 -24.91 4.92
N GLY A 43 7.42 -25.26 5.81
CA GLY A 43 6.02 -24.86 5.71
C GLY A 43 5.84 -23.34 5.72
N TYR A 44 6.45 -22.66 6.71
CA TYR A 44 6.45 -21.19 6.79
C TYR A 44 7.16 -20.55 5.60
N ALA A 45 8.33 -21.05 5.22
CA ALA A 45 9.08 -20.56 4.07
C ALA A 45 8.25 -20.68 2.78
N ASN A 46 7.63 -21.84 2.52
CA ASN A 46 6.78 -22.04 1.37
C ASN A 46 5.55 -21.11 1.38
N CYS A 47 4.93 -20.90 2.54
CA CYS A 47 3.85 -19.93 2.69
C CYS A 47 4.33 -18.53 2.27
N LEU A 48 5.43 -18.03 2.84
CA LEU A 48 6.03 -16.73 2.51
C LEU A 48 6.41 -16.65 1.03
N LEU A 49 6.88 -17.73 0.43
CA LEU A 49 7.32 -17.80 -0.97
C LEU A 49 6.19 -18.05 -1.98
N ASP A 50 4.92 -18.11 -1.57
CA ASP A 50 3.78 -18.50 -2.44
C ASP A 50 3.92 -19.92 -3.03
N LYS A 51 4.68 -20.80 -2.40
CA LYS A 51 4.90 -22.20 -2.83
C LYS A 51 4.02 -23.21 -2.11
N GLY A 52 3.21 -22.77 -1.14
CA GLY A 52 2.38 -23.67 -0.34
C GLY A 52 1.33 -22.95 0.51
N PRO A 53 0.50 -23.72 1.23
CA PRO A 53 -0.53 -23.16 2.11
C PRO A 53 0.10 -22.45 3.31
N CYS A 54 -0.65 -21.50 3.87
CA CYS A 54 -0.26 -20.77 5.07
C CYS A 54 -1.07 -21.23 6.28
N SER A 55 -0.41 -21.37 7.42
CA SER A 55 -1.08 -21.36 8.73
C SER A 55 -1.61 -19.94 9.02
N PRO A 56 -2.55 -19.77 9.98
CA PRO A 56 -3.12 -18.46 10.30
C PRO A 56 -2.06 -17.41 10.70
N ASP A 57 -1.06 -17.81 11.47
CA ASP A 57 0.06 -16.97 11.90
C ASP A 57 1.05 -16.71 10.76
N GLY A 58 1.35 -17.71 9.93
CA GLY A 58 2.15 -17.54 8.72
C GLY A 58 1.50 -16.60 7.70
N ALA A 59 0.17 -16.62 7.59
CA ALA A 59 -0.59 -15.71 6.75
C ALA A 59 -0.54 -14.26 7.26
N GLU A 60 -0.68 -14.05 8.58
CA GLU A 60 -0.52 -12.73 9.19
C GLU A 60 0.91 -12.21 9.00
N LEU A 61 1.92 -13.06 9.24
CA LEU A 61 3.32 -12.70 9.00
C LEU A 61 3.53 -12.29 7.54
N LYS A 62 3.09 -13.12 6.60
CA LYS A 62 3.21 -12.83 5.15
C LYS A 62 2.56 -11.51 4.75
N LEU A 63 1.42 -11.19 5.36
CA LEU A 63 0.68 -9.96 5.12
C LEU A 63 1.44 -8.72 5.64
N ARG A 64 2.02 -8.81 6.84
CA ARG A 64 2.71 -7.68 7.49
C ARG A 64 4.17 -7.54 7.08
N LEU A 65 4.82 -8.62 6.64
CA LEU A 65 6.25 -8.65 6.36
C LEU A 65 6.70 -7.56 5.38
N PRO A 66 6.01 -7.25 4.26
CA PRO A 66 6.42 -6.17 3.36
C PRO A 66 6.44 -4.79 4.03
N ASP A 67 5.41 -4.49 4.82
CA ASP A 67 5.30 -3.22 5.57
C ASP A 67 6.31 -3.18 6.71
N ALA A 68 6.48 -4.27 7.46
CA ALA A 68 7.44 -4.38 8.55
C ALA A 68 8.87 -4.20 8.04
N VAL A 69 9.19 -4.78 6.90
CA VAL A 69 10.49 -4.56 6.24
C VAL A 69 10.60 -3.08 5.84
N LYS A 70 9.64 -2.53 5.06
CA LYS A 70 9.68 -1.14 4.57
C LYS A 70 9.76 -0.07 5.68
N SER A 71 9.03 -0.28 6.77
CA SER A 71 8.92 0.64 7.90
C SER A 71 9.93 0.37 9.02
N ASN A 72 10.88 -0.57 8.83
CA ASN A 72 11.81 -1.00 9.87
C ASN A 72 11.09 -1.44 11.17
N CYS A 73 10.00 -2.19 11.03
CA CYS A 73 9.23 -2.76 12.12
C CYS A 73 8.71 -1.70 13.11
N GLU A 74 8.34 -0.51 12.60
CA GLU A 74 7.83 0.61 13.41
C GLU A 74 6.61 0.19 14.26
N LYS A 75 5.75 -0.65 13.67
CA LYS A 75 4.50 -1.14 14.27
C LYS A 75 4.64 -2.47 15.02
N CYS A 76 5.83 -3.07 15.04
CA CYS A 76 6.06 -4.38 15.66
C CYS A 76 6.03 -4.31 17.18
N SER A 77 5.56 -5.39 17.80
CA SER A 77 5.75 -5.61 19.23
C SER A 77 7.21 -5.97 19.54
N GLU A 78 7.60 -5.86 20.80
CA GLU A 78 8.96 -6.23 21.21
C GLU A 78 9.25 -7.72 20.97
N LYS A 79 8.27 -8.59 21.23
CA LYS A 79 8.38 -10.03 20.94
C LYS A 79 8.56 -10.31 19.44
N GLN A 80 7.87 -9.57 18.58
CA GLN A 80 8.01 -9.70 17.13
C GLN A 80 9.41 -9.28 16.66
N ARG A 81 9.99 -8.24 17.26
CA ARG A 81 11.36 -7.80 16.95
C ARG A 81 12.40 -8.83 17.36
N GLU A 82 12.35 -9.29 18.61
CA GLU A 82 13.29 -10.29 19.12
C GLU A 82 13.15 -11.62 18.37
N GLY A 83 11.92 -12.06 18.12
CA GLY A 83 11.65 -13.25 17.32
C GLY A 83 12.20 -13.14 15.89
N SER A 84 12.06 -11.97 15.25
CA SER A 84 12.59 -11.73 13.91
C SER A 84 14.11 -11.85 13.87
N LYS A 85 14.83 -11.34 14.87
CA LYS A 85 16.30 -11.48 14.95
C LYS A 85 16.74 -12.94 15.03
N VAL A 86 16.09 -13.73 15.88
CA VAL A 86 16.38 -15.16 16.04
C VAL A 86 16.13 -15.93 14.73
N ILE A 87 15.00 -15.66 14.06
CA ILE A 87 14.63 -16.28 12.79
C ILE A 87 15.63 -15.89 11.70
N LEU A 88 15.94 -14.59 11.56
CA LEU A 88 16.88 -14.09 10.56
C LEU A 88 18.26 -14.74 10.73
N LYS A 89 18.79 -14.76 11.95
CA LYS A 89 20.07 -15.41 12.25
C LYS A 89 20.06 -16.89 11.86
N HIS A 90 19.01 -17.61 12.22
CA HIS A 90 18.89 -19.03 11.86
C HIS A 90 18.81 -19.25 10.34
N LEU A 91 18.00 -18.46 9.63
CA LEU A 91 17.85 -18.59 8.18
C LEU A 91 19.18 -18.32 7.45
N ILE A 92 19.91 -17.28 7.87
CA ILE A 92 21.21 -16.93 7.29
C ILE A 92 22.25 -18.02 7.60
N ASP A 93 22.30 -18.50 8.86
CA ASP A 93 23.33 -19.42 9.30
C ASP A 93 23.12 -20.87 8.88
N LYS A 94 21.87 -21.34 8.83
CA LYS A 94 21.54 -22.75 8.68
C LYS A 94 20.73 -23.08 7.44
N GLU A 95 20.07 -22.10 6.82
CA GLU A 95 19.16 -22.33 5.68
C GLU A 95 19.41 -21.34 4.52
N PRO A 96 20.65 -21.29 3.98
CA PRO A 96 21.08 -20.26 3.01
C PRO A 96 20.25 -20.24 1.72
N GLU A 97 19.76 -21.40 1.27
CA GLU A 97 18.90 -21.48 0.08
C GLU A 97 17.51 -20.88 0.33
N ILE A 98 16.92 -21.15 1.49
CA ILE A 98 15.63 -20.54 1.88
C ILE A 98 15.79 -19.03 2.05
N TRP A 99 16.89 -18.62 2.69
CA TRP A 99 17.23 -17.22 2.86
C TRP A 99 17.31 -16.47 1.53
N LYS A 100 18.05 -17.02 0.56
CA LYS A 100 18.21 -16.42 -0.78
C LYS A 100 16.88 -16.21 -1.51
N GLU A 101 15.97 -17.18 -1.43
CA GLU A 101 14.64 -17.05 -2.04
C GLU A 101 13.78 -15.99 -1.36
N LEU A 102 13.79 -15.94 -0.02
CA LEU A 102 13.04 -14.95 0.75
C LEU A 102 13.59 -13.54 0.51
N GLU A 103 14.91 -13.40 0.48
CA GLU A 103 15.61 -12.17 0.16
C GLU A 103 15.24 -11.66 -1.24
N GLN A 104 15.22 -12.54 -2.24
CA GLN A 104 14.84 -12.20 -3.61
C GLN A 104 13.39 -11.70 -3.69
N LYS A 105 12.49 -12.28 -2.87
CA LYS A 105 11.08 -11.95 -2.89
C LYS A 105 10.72 -10.66 -2.13
N TYR A 106 11.27 -10.48 -0.94
CA TYR A 106 10.91 -9.37 -0.05
C TYR A 106 11.90 -8.19 -0.10
N GLY A 107 13.04 -8.38 -0.76
CA GLY A 107 14.01 -7.34 -1.07
C GLY A 107 15.14 -7.25 -0.05
N SER A 108 16.36 -7.55 -0.51
CA SER A 108 17.60 -7.41 0.25
C SER A 108 17.87 -5.96 0.72
N LYS A 109 17.53 -4.96 -0.11
CA LYS A 109 17.88 -3.55 0.12
C LYS A 109 17.41 -3.01 1.47
N VAL A 110 16.21 -3.38 1.91
CA VAL A 110 15.63 -2.83 3.13
C VAL A 110 16.06 -3.61 4.36
N ILE A 111 16.18 -4.94 4.24
CA ILE A 111 16.67 -5.81 5.31
C ILE A 111 18.15 -5.52 5.60
N LEU A 112 18.99 -5.39 4.56
CA LEU A 112 20.39 -4.98 4.72
C LEU A 112 20.49 -3.58 5.34
N LYS A 113 19.66 -2.62 4.92
CA LYS A 113 19.64 -1.28 5.51
C LYS A 113 19.34 -1.32 7.01
N HIS A 114 18.37 -2.12 7.44
CA HIS A 114 18.06 -2.30 8.86
C HIS A 114 19.24 -2.90 9.64
N LEU A 115 19.83 -3.98 9.13
CA LEU A 115 20.97 -4.65 9.76
C LEU A 115 22.20 -3.72 9.85
N ILE A 116 22.48 -2.95 8.80
CA ILE A 116 23.59 -1.99 8.76
C ILE A 116 23.35 -0.81 9.73
N ASP A 117 22.13 -0.26 9.77
CA ASP A 117 21.82 0.98 10.52
C ASP A 117 21.56 0.73 12.01
N LYS A 118 21.01 -0.43 12.38
CA LYS A 118 20.54 -0.72 13.75
C LYS A 118 21.32 -1.82 14.46
N GLU A 119 21.95 -2.72 13.73
CA GLU A 119 22.67 -3.87 14.30
C GLU A 119 24.09 -4.01 13.71
N PRO A 120 24.94 -2.98 13.83
CA PRO A 120 26.22 -2.90 13.13
C PRO A 120 27.21 -4.02 13.51
N GLU A 121 27.15 -4.50 14.74
CA GLU A 121 28.00 -5.61 15.20
C GLU A 121 27.59 -6.95 14.56
N ILE A 122 26.28 -7.22 14.47
CA ILE A 122 25.76 -8.41 13.79
C ILE A 122 26.09 -8.34 12.31
N TRP A 123 25.91 -7.17 11.69
CA TRP A 123 26.27 -6.97 10.28
C TRP A 123 27.76 -7.22 10.02
N LYS A 124 28.66 -6.75 10.90
CA LYS A 124 30.10 -6.94 10.76
C LYS A 124 30.50 -8.42 10.85
N GLU A 125 29.85 -9.18 11.73
CA GLU A 125 30.03 -10.63 11.86
C GLU A 125 29.54 -11.37 10.60
N LEU A 126 28.36 -11.01 10.09
CA LEU A 126 27.78 -11.59 8.88
C LEU A 126 28.59 -11.25 7.63
N GLU A 127 29.06 -10.01 7.50
CA GLU A 127 29.90 -9.55 6.39
C GLU A 127 31.22 -10.34 6.34
N GLN A 128 31.87 -10.55 7.49
CA GLN A 128 33.11 -11.34 7.54
C GLN A 128 32.89 -12.82 7.21
N LYS A 129 31.74 -13.39 7.58
CA LYS A 129 31.45 -14.81 7.42
C LYS A 129 30.91 -15.18 6.03
N TYR A 130 30.07 -14.33 5.46
CA TYR A 130 29.30 -14.62 4.25
C TYR A 130 29.57 -13.70 3.07
N ASP A 131 30.20 -12.54 3.30
CA ASP A 131 30.59 -11.60 2.25
C ASP A 131 32.05 -11.12 2.42
N PRO A 132 33.02 -12.04 2.57
CA PRO A 132 34.40 -11.68 2.90
C PRO A 132 35.10 -10.89 1.80
N ASP A 133 34.67 -11.05 0.55
CA ASP A 133 35.12 -10.29 -0.63
C ASP A 133 34.34 -8.99 -0.83
N ARG A 134 33.36 -8.71 0.05
CA ARG A 134 32.45 -7.57 0.00
C ARG A 134 31.65 -7.50 -1.30
N THR A 135 31.46 -8.61 -2.00
CA THR A 135 30.75 -8.65 -3.28
C THR A 135 29.27 -8.26 -3.11
N TYR A 136 28.61 -8.68 -2.04
CA TYR A 136 27.23 -8.26 -1.72
C TYR A 136 27.19 -6.81 -1.25
N ARG A 137 28.03 -6.41 -0.29
CA ARG A 137 28.14 -5.02 0.18
C ARG A 137 28.36 -4.06 -1.00
N ASN A 138 29.29 -4.38 -1.89
CA ASN A 138 29.63 -3.52 -3.02
C ASN A 138 28.51 -3.50 -4.08
N ARG A 139 27.83 -4.62 -4.33
CA ARG A 139 26.65 -4.67 -5.22
C ARG A 139 25.50 -3.75 -4.76
N TYR A 140 25.36 -3.53 -3.45
CA TYR A 140 24.33 -2.68 -2.87
C TYR A 140 24.82 -1.29 -2.44
N LYS A 141 26.15 -1.05 -2.37
CA LYS A 141 26.74 0.27 -2.06
C LYS A 141 26.26 1.35 -3.02
N ASP A 142 26.26 1.06 -4.32
CA ASP A 142 25.96 2.07 -5.35
C ASP A 142 24.45 2.39 -5.40
N LYS A 143 23.58 1.40 -5.10
CA LYS A 143 22.12 1.56 -5.04
C LYS A 143 21.60 2.08 -3.69
N ALA A 144 22.43 2.05 -2.64
CA ALA A 144 22.20 2.76 -1.39
C ALA A 144 22.64 4.23 -1.51
N ALA A 145 23.72 4.50 -2.27
CA ALA A 145 24.20 5.85 -2.52
C ALA A 145 23.20 6.72 -3.31
N GLU A 146 22.41 6.14 -4.22
CA GLU A 146 21.35 6.86 -4.97
C GLU A 146 20.21 7.39 -4.07
N ASP A 147 19.87 6.70 -2.98
CA ASP A 147 18.77 7.10 -2.07
C ASP A 147 19.25 7.71 -0.74
N ASP A 148 20.50 7.49 -0.31
CA ASP A 148 21.00 7.93 1.01
C ASP A 148 22.01 9.08 1.02
N PHE A 149 22.61 9.47 -0.13
CA PHE A 149 23.62 10.54 -0.13
C PHE A 149 23.08 11.87 0.40
N CYS A 150 21.84 12.22 0.06
CA CYS A 150 21.17 13.43 0.58
C CYS A 150 20.58 13.26 1.97
N ARG A 151 20.44 12.05 2.52
CA ARG A 151 19.70 11.83 3.77
C ARG A 151 20.59 11.95 5.01
N ILE A 152 21.89 11.63 4.87
CA ILE A 152 22.85 11.61 5.99
C ILE A 152 23.76 12.85 5.96
N ASN A 153 24.09 13.38 4.79
CA ASN A 153 24.98 14.53 4.64
C ASN A 153 24.23 15.87 4.86
N ILE A 154 24.56 16.61 5.93
CA ILE A 154 23.93 17.90 6.29
C ILE A 154 24.10 18.92 5.16
N THR A 155 25.27 18.95 4.53
CA THR A 155 25.58 19.89 3.44
C THR A 155 24.68 19.64 2.25
N CYS A 156 24.38 18.37 1.95
CA CYS A 156 23.52 17.98 0.84
C CYS A 156 22.03 18.23 1.15
N ARG A 157 21.58 18.03 2.40
CA ARG A 157 20.22 18.44 2.85
C ARG A 157 20.00 19.93 2.68
N ASN A 158 20.97 20.73 3.09
CA ASN A 158 20.89 22.18 2.96
C ASN A 158 20.80 22.58 1.47
N VAL A 159 21.59 21.94 0.59
CA VAL A 159 21.53 22.18 -0.85
C VAL A 159 20.19 21.76 -1.46
N GLN A 160 19.64 20.60 -1.08
CA GLN A 160 18.35 20.13 -1.56
C GLN A 160 17.18 20.99 -1.05
N GLN A 161 17.26 21.44 0.20
CA GLN A 161 16.27 22.34 0.79
C GLN A 161 16.35 23.73 0.16
N ILE A 162 17.54 24.24 -0.15
CA ILE A 162 17.74 25.46 -0.94
C ILE A 162 17.15 25.28 -2.35
N ALA A 163 17.36 24.14 -3.01
CA ALA A 163 16.78 23.85 -4.32
C ALA A 163 15.25 23.80 -4.30
N GLN A 164 14.64 23.27 -3.24
CA GLN A 164 13.19 23.29 -3.05
C GLN A 164 12.66 24.70 -2.79
N ILE A 165 13.39 25.50 -2.00
CA ILE A 165 13.03 26.89 -1.73
C ILE A 165 13.14 27.74 -3.02
N THR A 166 14.21 27.58 -3.81
CA THR A 166 14.36 28.32 -5.07
C THR A 166 13.28 27.95 -6.08
N ALA A 167 12.93 26.67 -6.21
CA ALA A 167 11.82 26.23 -7.05
C ALA A 167 10.47 26.83 -6.60
N ALA A 168 10.20 26.84 -5.29
CA ALA A 168 8.99 27.44 -4.74
C ALA A 168 8.94 28.96 -4.96
N VAL A 169 10.06 29.67 -4.80
CA VAL A 169 10.17 31.11 -5.08
C VAL A 169 9.96 31.40 -6.57
N SER A 170 10.55 30.62 -7.47
CA SER A 170 10.31 30.75 -8.92
C SER A 170 8.84 30.54 -9.28
N GLN A 171 8.18 29.55 -8.69
CA GLN A 171 6.74 29.32 -8.90
C GLN A 171 5.89 30.50 -8.40
N LEU A 172 6.23 31.05 -7.24
CA LEU A 172 5.54 32.21 -6.67
C LEU A 172 5.72 33.46 -7.54
N LEU A 173 6.93 33.69 -8.08
CA LEU A 173 7.19 34.80 -9.01
C LEU A 173 6.37 34.66 -10.30
N GLN A 174 6.32 33.46 -10.88
CA GLN A 174 5.48 33.20 -12.07
C GLN A 174 3.99 33.45 -11.78
N ASN A 175 3.49 33.03 -10.62
CA ASN A 175 2.11 33.27 -10.20
C ASN A 175 1.82 34.76 -9.99
N LEU A 176 2.78 35.51 -9.42
CA LEU A 176 2.68 36.95 -9.22
C LEU A 176 2.63 37.70 -10.55
N GLU A 177 3.51 37.36 -11.50
CA GLU A 177 3.52 37.92 -12.85
C GLU A 177 2.22 37.63 -13.60
N ALA A 178 1.69 36.40 -13.51
CA ALA A 178 0.41 36.04 -14.09
C ALA A 178 -0.74 36.91 -13.52
N THR A 179 -0.73 37.14 -12.21
CA THR A 179 -1.73 37.96 -11.51
C THR A 179 -1.63 39.44 -11.91
N LEU A 180 -0.40 39.99 -11.99
CA LEU A 180 -0.15 41.36 -12.44
C LEU A 180 -0.60 41.57 -13.89
N ASN A 181 -0.31 40.61 -14.77
CA ASN A 181 -0.77 40.65 -16.17
C ASN A 181 -2.30 40.56 -16.28
N GLN A 182 -2.96 39.77 -15.44
CA GLN A 182 -4.42 39.70 -15.38
C GLN A 182 -5.03 41.04 -14.92
N ASN A 183 -4.42 41.70 -13.94
CA ASN A 183 -4.86 43.01 -13.45
C ASN A 183 -4.59 44.13 -14.48
N ARG A 184 -3.48 44.07 -15.21
CA ARG A 184 -3.17 45.00 -16.30
C ARG A 184 -4.14 44.88 -17.47
N LYS A 185 -4.57 43.66 -17.83
CA LYS A 185 -5.64 43.43 -18.82
C LYS A 185 -7.00 43.98 -18.36
N LYS A 186 -7.31 43.91 -17.06
CA LYS A 186 -8.52 44.52 -16.47
C LYS A 186 -8.47 46.05 -16.45
N ALA A 187 -7.28 46.64 -16.32
CA ALA A 187 -7.09 48.10 -16.32
C ALA A 187 -7.17 48.76 -17.71
N LEU A 188 -7.18 47.97 -18.79
CA LEU A 188 -7.22 48.46 -20.18
C LEU A 188 -8.58 48.28 -20.88
N LEU A 189 -9.62 47.91 -20.15
CA LEU A 189 -10.99 47.85 -20.67
C LEU A 189 -11.76 49.11 -20.28
N PRO A 190 -12.44 49.79 -21.22
CA PRO A 190 -13.25 50.95 -20.91
C PRO A 190 -14.39 50.54 -19.97
N GLN A 191 -14.54 51.29 -18.86
CA GLN A 191 -15.62 51.10 -17.90
C GLN A 191 -16.98 51.35 -18.56
N THR A 192 -17.57 50.30 -19.12
CA THR A 192 -18.99 50.27 -19.38
C THR A 192 -19.49 48.87 -19.06
N GLN A 193 -20.18 48.74 -17.94
CA GLN A 193 -21.57 48.29 -17.87
C GLN A 193 -21.89 47.86 -16.44
N ASN A 194 -22.90 48.54 -15.90
CA ASN A 194 -23.57 48.20 -14.66
C ASN A 194 -24.03 46.74 -14.70
N PHE A 195 -23.53 45.90 -13.80
CA PHE A 195 -24.15 44.60 -13.54
C PHE A 195 -24.36 44.42 -12.04
N LYS A 196 -25.63 44.13 -11.73
CA LYS A 196 -26.23 44.09 -10.41
C LYS A 196 -25.45 43.18 -9.46
N LEU A 197 -25.24 43.69 -8.26
CA LEU A 197 -24.80 42.96 -7.08
C LEU A 197 -25.72 41.75 -6.84
N ARG A 198 -25.28 40.54 -7.21
CA ARG A 198 -25.75 39.31 -6.57
C ARG A 198 -24.64 38.79 -5.68
N LYS A 199 -24.84 38.98 -4.37
CA LYS A 199 -24.09 38.27 -3.34
C LYS A 199 -24.39 36.78 -3.48
N SER A 200 -23.39 35.99 -3.83
CA SER A 200 -23.32 34.59 -3.41
C SER A 200 -21.90 34.29 -3.01
N VAL A 201 -21.63 34.43 -1.71
CA VAL A 201 -20.45 33.84 -1.08
C VAL A 201 -20.68 32.34 -1.12
N SER A 202 -20.07 31.65 -2.08
CA SER A 202 -20.02 30.19 -2.08
C SER A 202 -18.86 29.80 -1.16
N CYS A 203 -19.23 29.34 0.03
CA CYS A 203 -18.32 28.68 0.95
C CYS A 203 -17.97 27.33 0.30
N ALA A 204 -16.74 27.18 -0.21
CA ALA A 204 -16.26 25.88 -0.65
C ALA A 204 -16.00 25.04 0.61
N CYS A 205 -17.00 24.26 1.00
CA CYS A 205 -16.82 23.18 1.95
C CYS A 205 -15.85 22.18 1.30
N VAL A 206 -14.67 21.99 1.87
CA VAL A 206 -13.86 20.81 1.55
C VAL A 206 -14.64 19.61 2.11
N VAL A 207 -15.42 18.96 1.26
CA VAL A 207 -16.10 17.71 1.61
C VAL A 207 -14.99 16.67 1.76
N ALA A 208 -14.83 16.16 2.98
CA ALA A 208 -13.98 14.99 3.21
C ALA A 208 -14.49 13.87 2.30
N GLN A 209 -13.64 13.38 1.41
CA GLN A 209 -13.99 12.31 0.48
C GLN A 209 -14.14 11.01 1.28
N GLU A 210 -15.37 10.59 1.56
CA GLU A 210 -15.66 9.30 2.19
C GLU A 210 -15.34 8.18 1.20
N GLY A 211 -14.15 7.58 1.34
CA GLY A 211 -13.74 6.40 0.57
C GLY A 211 -14.29 5.10 1.15
N TYR A 212 -14.30 4.03 0.34
CA TYR A 212 -14.62 2.70 0.85
C TYR A 212 -13.57 2.20 1.85
N SER A 213 -13.93 1.20 2.67
CA SER A 213 -13.01 0.64 3.66
C SER A 213 -11.72 0.11 3.03
N THR A 214 -10.58 0.56 3.55
CA THR A 214 -9.25 0.11 3.11
C THR A 214 -8.79 -1.18 3.80
N LYS A 215 -9.63 -1.75 4.67
CA LYS A 215 -9.32 -2.94 5.49
C LYS A 215 -8.91 -4.15 4.65
N TYR A 216 -9.44 -4.27 3.43
CA TYR A 216 -9.24 -5.42 2.55
C TYR A 216 -8.40 -5.08 1.29
N ASP A 217 -7.74 -3.92 1.26
CA ASP A 217 -6.89 -3.50 0.12
C ASP A 217 -5.58 -4.31 -0.01
N SER A 218 -5.37 -5.30 0.85
CA SER A 218 -4.22 -6.21 0.82
C SER A 218 -4.57 -7.60 0.29
N VAL A 219 -5.80 -7.82 -0.16
CA VAL A 219 -6.23 -9.10 -0.74
C VAL A 219 -5.47 -9.37 -2.04
N ASN A 220 -4.89 -10.57 -2.17
CA ASN A 220 -4.17 -10.97 -3.37
C ASN A 220 -5.16 -11.40 -4.47
N VAL A 221 -5.62 -10.43 -5.24
CA VAL A 221 -6.55 -10.61 -6.37
C VAL A 221 -6.06 -11.66 -7.37
N LYS A 222 -4.77 -11.62 -7.73
CA LYS A 222 -4.20 -12.56 -8.71
C LYS A 222 -4.29 -14.01 -8.24
N ASN A 223 -4.05 -14.27 -6.96
CA ASN A 223 -4.18 -15.61 -6.39
C ASN A 223 -5.63 -16.11 -6.41
N ILE A 224 -6.61 -15.23 -6.18
CA ILE A 224 -8.03 -15.58 -6.26
C ILE A 224 -8.39 -15.95 -7.70
N LEU A 225 -8.00 -15.12 -8.68
CA LEU A 225 -8.28 -15.34 -10.09
C LEU A 225 -7.61 -16.61 -10.63
N ASN A 226 -6.36 -16.89 -10.26
CA ASN A 226 -5.63 -18.08 -10.69
C ASN A 226 -6.13 -19.39 -10.05
N ASN A 227 -6.94 -19.30 -8.99
CA ASN A 227 -7.44 -20.47 -8.27
C ASN A 227 -8.95 -20.63 -8.50
N LYS A 228 -9.32 -21.49 -9.46
CA LYS A 228 -10.72 -21.76 -9.82
C LYS A 228 -11.63 -22.06 -8.63
N ARG A 229 -11.12 -22.76 -7.61
CA ARG A 229 -11.90 -23.06 -6.40
C ARG A 229 -12.18 -21.79 -5.58
N LEU A 230 -11.17 -20.94 -5.39
CA LEU A 230 -11.35 -19.67 -4.68
C LEU A 230 -12.26 -18.73 -5.46
N LEU A 231 -12.00 -18.55 -6.76
CA LEU A 231 -12.84 -17.73 -7.64
C LEU A 231 -14.30 -18.18 -7.59
N LYS A 232 -14.57 -19.49 -7.64
CA LYS A 232 -15.91 -20.05 -7.50
C LYS A 232 -16.57 -19.73 -6.15
N ASN A 233 -15.81 -19.73 -5.05
CA ASN A 233 -16.36 -19.37 -3.75
C ASN A 233 -16.77 -17.89 -3.67
N TYR A 234 -15.92 -16.97 -4.15
CA TYR A 234 -16.25 -15.54 -4.20
C TYR A 234 -17.44 -15.27 -5.10
N THR A 235 -17.47 -15.88 -6.28
CA THR A 235 -18.57 -15.69 -7.25
C THR A 235 -19.88 -16.29 -6.74
N ASN A 236 -19.86 -17.45 -6.08
CA ASN A 236 -21.03 -18.00 -5.42
C ASN A 236 -21.55 -17.08 -4.31
N CYS A 237 -20.66 -16.47 -3.51
CA CYS A 237 -21.06 -15.46 -2.52
C CYS A 237 -21.76 -14.26 -3.18
N LEU A 238 -21.17 -13.70 -4.23
CA LEU A 238 -21.74 -12.58 -4.99
C LEU A 238 -23.09 -12.96 -5.62
N LEU A 239 -23.25 -14.19 -6.10
CA LEU A 239 -24.48 -14.70 -6.71
C LEU A 239 -25.53 -15.23 -5.72
N ASP A 240 -25.33 -15.10 -4.40
CA ASP A 240 -26.23 -15.68 -3.38
C ASP A 240 -26.36 -17.22 -3.44
N LYS A 241 -25.33 -17.91 -3.96
CA LYS A 241 -25.29 -19.37 -4.11
C LYS A 241 -24.44 -20.08 -3.04
N GLY A 242 -23.84 -19.33 -2.10
CA GLY A 242 -22.97 -19.92 -1.08
C GLY A 242 -22.54 -18.94 0.01
N TRP A 243 -21.74 -19.45 0.95
CA TRP A 243 -21.20 -18.68 2.07
C TRP A 243 -20.23 -17.57 1.60
N CYS A 244 -20.25 -16.45 2.32
CA CYS A 244 -19.39 -15.31 2.06
C CYS A 244 -18.27 -15.18 3.10
N ASN A 245 -17.04 -15.11 2.63
CA ASN A 245 -15.90 -14.66 3.43
C ASN A 245 -16.09 -13.18 3.84
N PRO A 246 -15.43 -12.69 4.91
CA PRO A 246 -15.61 -11.31 5.38
C PRO A 246 -15.32 -10.23 4.33
N ASP A 247 -14.29 -10.44 3.50
CA ASP A 247 -13.90 -9.56 2.40
C ASP A 247 -14.89 -9.63 1.23
N GLY A 248 -15.33 -10.84 0.85
CA GLY A 248 -16.36 -11.04 -0.17
C GLY A 248 -17.71 -10.44 0.22
N ALA A 249 -18.07 -10.48 1.51
CA ALA A 249 -19.28 -9.86 2.04
C ALA A 249 -19.22 -8.32 1.95
N GLU A 250 -18.06 -7.73 2.27
CA GLU A 250 -17.84 -6.29 2.11
C GLU A 250 -17.92 -5.89 0.63
N LEU A 251 -17.24 -6.63 -0.25
CA LEU A 251 -17.30 -6.41 -1.69
C LEU A 251 -18.74 -6.46 -2.20
N LYS A 252 -19.50 -7.50 -1.81
CA LYS A 252 -20.90 -7.67 -2.20
C LYS A 252 -21.77 -6.49 -1.79
N LYS A 253 -21.50 -5.91 -0.63
CA LYS A 253 -22.25 -4.77 -0.08
C LYS A 253 -21.98 -3.48 -0.87
N VAL A 254 -20.74 -3.25 -1.28
CA VAL A 254 -20.35 -2.03 -2.02
C VAL A 254 -20.57 -2.13 -3.53
N LEU A 255 -20.66 -3.34 -4.08
CA LEU A 255 -20.70 -3.57 -5.53
C LEU A 255 -21.82 -2.81 -6.27
N PRO A 256 -23.07 -2.72 -5.76
CA PRO A 256 -24.12 -1.95 -6.43
C PRO A 256 -23.79 -0.46 -6.58
N ASP A 257 -23.28 0.16 -5.50
CA ASP A 257 -22.87 1.58 -5.49
C ASP A 257 -21.67 1.82 -6.43
N VAL A 258 -20.73 0.88 -6.49
CA VAL A 258 -19.55 0.97 -7.38
C VAL A 258 -19.97 0.93 -8.85
N ILE A 259 -20.93 0.08 -9.22
CA ILE A 259 -21.41 -0.05 -10.60
C ILE A 259 -22.23 1.18 -11.00
N GLU A 260 -23.11 1.66 -10.12
CA GLU A 260 -23.92 2.86 -10.36
C GLU A 260 -23.07 4.12 -10.49
N THR A 261 -22.10 4.30 -9.59
CA THR A 261 -21.29 5.52 -9.52
C THR A 261 -20.00 5.45 -10.33
N GLY A 262 -19.61 4.28 -10.84
CA GLY A 262 -18.35 4.10 -11.57
C GLY A 262 -17.11 4.24 -10.69
N CYS A 263 -17.14 3.72 -9.46
CA CYS A 263 -15.99 3.69 -8.54
C CYS A 263 -15.47 5.09 -8.10
N THR A 264 -16.32 6.12 -8.01
CA THR A 264 -15.88 7.49 -7.63
C THR A 264 -15.27 7.60 -6.22
N LYS A 265 -15.61 6.68 -5.31
CA LYS A 265 -15.09 6.59 -3.94
C LYS A 265 -13.97 5.55 -3.78
N CYS A 266 -13.57 4.90 -4.87
CA CYS A 266 -12.51 3.91 -4.86
C CYS A 266 -11.14 4.56 -4.74
N ASN A 267 -10.26 3.91 -3.98
CA ASN A 267 -8.84 4.26 -4.02
C ASN A 267 -8.14 3.62 -5.24
N GLU A 268 -6.88 3.98 -5.46
CA GLU A 268 -6.10 3.50 -6.61
C GLU A 268 -6.01 1.97 -6.66
N PHE A 269 -5.82 1.32 -5.50
CA PHE A 269 -5.72 -0.13 -5.42
C PHE A 269 -7.04 -0.83 -5.80
N GLN A 270 -8.17 -0.33 -5.29
CA GLN A 270 -9.50 -0.86 -5.55
C GLN A 270 -9.85 -0.72 -7.04
N SER A 271 -9.60 0.45 -7.64
CA SER A 271 -9.81 0.71 -9.07
C SER A 271 -8.97 -0.22 -9.95
N LYS A 272 -7.68 -0.38 -9.62
CA LYS A 272 -6.76 -1.24 -10.38
C LYS A 272 -7.12 -2.72 -10.25
N SER A 273 -7.50 -3.14 -9.05
CA SER A 273 -7.96 -4.50 -8.75
C SER A 273 -9.24 -4.84 -9.51
N ALA A 274 -10.22 -3.93 -9.52
CA ALA A 274 -11.47 -4.10 -10.25
C ALA A 274 -11.20 -4.33 -11.74
N ARG A 275 -10.34 -3.53 -12.37
CA ARG A 275 -9.97 -3.70 -13.79
C ARG A 275 -9.36 -5.07 -14.09
N ILE A 276 -8.48 -5.58 -13.22
CA ILE A 276 -7.86 -6.90 -13.39
C ILE A 276 -8.90 -8.01 -13.28
N ILE A 277 -9.81 -7.91 -12.30
CA ILE A 277 -10.87 -8.90 -12.08
C ILE A 277 -11.83 -8.93 -13.28
N LEU A 278 -12.32 -7.77 -13.70
CA LEU A 278 -13.25 -7.63 -14.82
C LEU A 278 -12.68 -8.26 -16.09
N ARG A 279 -11.45 -7.87 -16.44
CA ARG A 279 -10.76 -8.43 -17.60
C ARG A 279 -10.62 -9.95 -17.53
N HIS A 280 -10.19 -10.47 -16.39
CA HIS A 280 -10.03 -11.92 -16.23
C HIS A 280 -11.37 -12.66 -16.39
N LEU A 281 -12.45 -12.13 -15.80
CA LEU A 281 -13.78 -12.73 -15.89
C LEU A 281 -14.33 -12.71 -17.32
N ILE A 282 -14.16 -11.60 -18.05
CA ILE A 282 -14.61 -11.47 -19.43
C ILE A 282 -13.83 -12.42 -20.35
N ASP A 283 -12.50 -12.41 -20.25
CA ASP A 283 -11.62 -13.14 -21.16
C ASP A 283 -11.60 -14.65 -20.90
N ASN A 284 -11.72 -15.08 -19.64
CA ASN A 284 -11.45 -16.47 -19.22
C ASN A 284 -12.66 -17.20 -18.62
N GLU A 285 -13.64 -16.49 -18.07
CA GLU A 285 -14.75 -17.08 -17.31
C GLU A 285 -16.13 -16.50 -17.74
N PRO A 286 -16.50 -16.61 -19.03
CA PRO A 286 -17.66 -15.94 -19.60
C PRO A 286 -19.00 -16.36 -18.97
N GLU A 287 -19.11 -17.61 -18.50
CA GLU A 287 -20.31 -18.09 -17.80
C GLU A 287 -20.49 -17.41 -16.43
N ILE A 288 -19.39 -17.23 -15.69
CA ILE A 288 -19.40 -16.54 -14.40
C ILE A 288 -19.72 -15.07 -14.62
N TRP A 289 -19.09 -14.46 -15.62
CA TRP A 289 -19.32 -13.05 -15.97
C TRP A 289 -20.79 -12.79 -16.28
N LYS A 290 -21.40 -13.61 -17.15
CA LYS A 290 -22.81 -13.48 -17.50
C LYS A 290 -23.74 -13.52 -16.28
N GLY A 291 -23.49 -14.44 -15.35
CA GLY A 291 -24.31 -14.52 -14.12
C GLY A 291 -24.17 -13.31 -13.21
N LEU A 292 -22.98 -12.68 -13.17
CA LEU A 292 -22.76 -11.46 -12.40
C LEU A 292 -23.42 -10.24 -13.07
N GLU A 293 -23.32 -10.16 -14.40
CA GLU A 293 -23.95 -9.11 -15.21
C GLU A 293 -25.47 -9.11 -15.03
N GLU A 294 -26.12 -10.28 -15.18
CA GLU A 294 -27.57 -10.44 -14.98
C GLU A 294 -28.05 -9.97 -13.59
N LYS A 295 -27.17 -10.06 -12.58
CA LYS A 295 -27.51 -9.69 -11.21
C LYS A 295 -27.25 -8.22 -10.89
N TYR A 296 -26.14 -7.67 -11.35
CA TYR A 296 -25.62 -6.38 -10.91
C TYR A 296 -25.68 -5.29 -11.97
N ASP A 297 -25.76 -5.63 -13.27
CA ASP A 297 -25.90 -4.70 -14.39
C ASP A 297 -26.88 -5.28 -15.44
N PRO A 298 -28.16 -5.49 -15.09
CA PRO A 298 -29.14 -6.11 -16.00
C PRO A 298 -29.39 -5.28 -17.27
N GLU A 299 -29.16 -3.97 -17.20
CA GLU A 299 -29.30 -3.02 -18.32
C GLU A 299 -28.02 -2.93 -19.18
N GLY A 300 -26.92 -3.57 -18.78
CA GLY A 300 -25.64 -3.58 -19.52
C GLY A 300 -24.95 -2.19 -19.61
N THR A 301 -25.34 -1.26 -18.74
CA THR A 301 -24.87 0.13 -18.78
C THR A 301 -23.41 0.27 -18.37
N TYR A 302 -22.98 -0.50 -17.38
CA TYR A 302 -21.60 -0.50 -16.90
C TYR A 302 -20.67 -1.20 -17.89
N ARG A 303 -21.12 -2.34 -18.43
CA ARG A 303 -20.36 -3.06 -19.48
C ARG A 303 -20.06 -2.16 -20.67
N SER A 304 -21.04 -1.40 -21.15
CA SER A 304 -20.88 -0.51 -22.29
C SER A 304 -19.82 0.57 -22.03
N LYS A 305 -19.87 1.21 -20.84
CA LYS A 305 -18.86 2.20 -20.41
C LYS A 305 -17.47 1.59 -20.26
N TYR A 306 -17.37 0.38 -19.70
CA TYR A 306 -16.11 -0.30 -19.52
C TYR A 306 -15.47 -0.70 -20.87
N MET A 307 -16.27 -1.19 -21.82
CA MET A 307 -15.80 -1.53 -23.17
C MET A 307 -15.33 -0.30 -23.95
N GLU A 308 -15.98 0.85 -23.78
CA GLU A 308 -15.53 2.12 -24.36
C GLU A 308 -14.18 2.55 -23.77
N GLN A 309 -14.06 2.55 -22.44
CA GLN A 309 -12.81 2.86 -21.73
C GLN A 309 -11.67 1.91 -22.12
N ALA A 310 -11.96 0.62 -22.26
CA ALA A 310 -10.95 -0.36 -22.66
C ALA A 310 -10.43 -0.12 -24.08
N LYS A 311 -11.32 0.26 -25.02
CA LYS A 311 -10.92 0.64 -26.39
C LYS A 311 -10.07 1.91 -26.40
N GLU A 312 -10.42 2.91 -25.59
CA GLU A 312 -9.62 4.14 -25.43
C GLU A 312 -8.24 3.85 -24.82
N GLU A 313 -8.15 2.93 -23.86
CA GLU A 313 -6.90 2.47 -23.25
C GLU A 313 -6.09 1.53 -24.18
N GLY A 314 -6.56 1.26 -25.41
CA GLY A 314 -5.89 0.38 -26.38
C GLY A 314 -5.89 -1.10 -25.96
N ILE A 315 -6.81 -1.49 -25.08
CA ILE A 315 -6.96 -2.85 -24.58
C ILE A 315 -8.00 -3.56 -25.47
N ASN A 316 -7.57 -4.59 -26.18
CA ASN A 316 -8.47 -5.40 -27.01
C ASN A 316 -9.25 -6.37 -26.09
N ILE A 317 -10.58 -6.19 -26.01
CA ILE A 317 -11.55 -7.01 -25.26
C ILE A 317 -12.65 -7.46 -26.22
#